data_AF-H8KVD3-F1
#
_entry.id   AF-H8KVD3-F1
#
_cell.length_a   1.000
_cell.length_b   1.000
_cell.length_c   1.000
_cell.angle_alpha   90.00
_cell.angle_beta   90.00
_cell.angle_gamma   90.00
#
_symmetry.space_group_name_H-M   'P 1'
#
loop_
_entity.id
_entity.type
_entity.pdbx_description
1 polymer ?
#
loop_
_entity_poly.entity_id
_entity_poly.type
_entity_poly.pdbx_seq_one_letter_code
_entity_poly.pdbx_strand_id
1 'polypeptide(L)'
;MRDIIESYENSNWNNVNSIDNEKIEESDIAELIAEKERVFINKRKELIKEKLKGLNISQQELGQILGHKSKTHMSELMNGISPFSLKDLIIINYLLKIDMNDLVPVFLSKKEQMRIRTTIESLNKSNLRLIKADFSLV
;
A
#
# COMPACT_ATOMS: atom_id res chain seq x y z
N MET A 1 19.54 -4.99 7.46
CA MET A 1 18.56 -3.90 7.56
C MET A 1 19.24 -2.59 7.93
N ARG A 2 20.06 -2.56 9.00
CA ARG A 2 20.91 -1.40 9.33
C ARG A 2 21.87 -1.02 8.19
N ASP A 3 22.55 -1.99 7.58
CA ASP A 3 23.52 -1.72 6.50
C ASP A 3 22.89 -1.08 5.25
N ILE A 4 21.61 -1.38 4.97
CA ILE A 4 20.86 -0.82 3.83
C ILE A 4 20.45 0.62 4.13
N ILE A 5 20.02 0.89 5.37
CA ILE A 5 19.69 2.24 5.84
C ILE A 5 20.95 3.11 5.81
N GLU A 6 22.05 2.62 6.37
CA GLU A 6 23.34 3.32 6.39
C GLU A 6 23.87 3.59 4.98
N SER A 7 23.77 2.62 4.07
CA SER A 7 24.16 2.81 2.66
C SER A 7 23.30 3.88 1.97
N TYR A 8 22.00 3.93 2.27
CA TYR A 8 21.09 4.93 1.74
C TYR A 8 21.37 6.32 2.31
N GLU A 9 21.56 6.45 3.63
CA GLU A 9 21.93 7.69 4.32
C GLU A 9 23.24 8.25 3.79
N ASN A 10 24.27 7.40 3.66
CA ASN A 10 25.55 7.81 3.09
C ASN A 10 25.47 8.24 1.62
N SER A 11 24.52 7.72 0.86
CA SER A 11 24.36 8.06 -0.57
C SER A 11 23.44 9.27 -0.79
N ASN A 12 22.47 9.50 0.10
CA ASN A 12 21.40 10.48 -0.12
C ASN A 12 21.40 11.64 0.88
N TRP A 13 21.98 11.46 2.07
CA TRP A 13 21.90 12.40 3.19
C TRP A 13 23.28 12.79 3.77
N ASN A 14 24.40 12.39 3.14
CA ASN A 14 25.74 12.64 3.70
C ASN A 14 26.18 14.11 3.68
N ASN A 15 25.62 14.93 2.80
CA ASN A 15 26.06 16.31 2.59
C ASN A 15 24.92 17.28 2.87
N VAL A 16 24.90 17.77 4.11
CA VAL A 16 23.89 18.69 4.64
C VAL A 16 23.75 19.96 3.80
N ASN A 17 24.83 20.41 3.15
CA ASN A 17 24.83 21.61 2.30
C ASN A 17 24.22 21.39 0.91
N SER A 18 23.92 20.14 0.52
CA SER A 18 23.30 19.78 -0.76
C SER A 18 21.84 19.33 -0.64
N ILE A 19 21.29 19.30 0.58
CA ILE A 19 19.89 18.95 0.82
C ILE A 19 19.07 20.21 0.58
N ASP A 20 18.36 20.24 -0.54
CA ASP A 20 17.40 21.30 -0.85
C ASP A 20 16.07 21.08 -0.11
N ASN A 21 15.33 22.16 0.14
CA ASN A 21 14.01 22.12 0.78
C ASN A 21 13.04 21.23 -0.01
N GLU A 22 13.13 21.20 -1.35
CA GLU A 22 12.32 20.31 -2.19
C GLU A 22 12.55 18.82 -1.87
N LYS A 23 13.79 18.43 -1.53
CA LYS A 23 14.14 17.05 -1.18
C LYS A 23 13.58 16.65 0.19
N ILE A 24 13.54 17.60 1.13
CA ILE A 24 12.92 17.41 2.44
C ILE A 24 11.41 17.21 2.27
N GLU A 25 10.74 18.08 1.51
CA GLU A 25 9.31 17.94 1.21
C GLU A 25 8.99 16.60 0.53
N GLU A 26 9.82 16.15 -0.43
CA GLU A 26 9.63 14.86 -1.10
C GLU A 26 9.76 13.68 -0.12
N SER A 27 10.66 13.80 0.86
CA SER A 27 10.85 12.82 1.92
C SER A 27 9.63 12.76 2.85
N ASP A 28 9.16 13.92 3.32
CA ASP A 28 8.01 14.03 4.22
C ASP A 28 6.73 13.46 3.56
N ILE A 29 6.52 13.76 2.27
CA ILE A 29 5.40 13.20 1.49
C ILE A 29 5.54 11.68 1.36
N ALA A 30 6.75 11.17 1.13
CA ALA A 30 6.99 9.73 1.01
C ALA A 30 6.70 9.00 2.33
N GLU A 31 7.13 9.57 3.45
CA GLU A 31 6.86 9.06 4.78
C GLU A 31 5.35 9.03 5.06
N LEU A 32 4.64 10.11 4.76
CA LEU A 32 3.19 10.18 4.94
C LEU A 32 2.44 9.09 4.13
N ILE A 33 2.83 8.87 2.87
CA ILE A 33 2.22 7.83 2.03
C ILE A 33 2.53 6.43 2.59
N ALA A 34 3.77 6.17 2.97
CA ALA A 34 4.17 4.89 3.54
C ALA A 34 3.43 4.58 4.86
N GLU A 35 3.21 5.61 5.68
CA GLU A 35 2.44 5.47 6.91
C GLU A 35 0.95 5.23 6.63
N LYS A 36 0.35 5.95 5.67
CA LYS A 36 -1.04 5.69 5.21
C LYS A 36 -1.19 4.24 4.73
N GLU A 37 -0.24 3.73 3.94
CA GLU A 37 -0.18 2.32 3.50
C GLU A 37 -0.12 1.35 4.69
N ARG A 38 0.82 1.57 5.60
CA ARG A 38 1.02 0.72 6.79
C ARG A 38 -0.23 0.66 7.66
N VAL A 39 -0.82 1.83 7.94
CA VAL A 39 -2.04 1.94 8.74
C VAL A 39 -3.20 1.23 8.06
N PHE A 40 -3.39 1.42 6.75
CA PHE A 40 -4.44 0.76 5.99
C PHE A 40 -4.30 -0.76 6.01
N ILE A 41 -3.11 -1.29 5.71
CA ILE A 41 -2.83 -2.73 5.72
C ILE A 41 -3.11 -3.31 7.10
N ASN A 42 -2.67 -2.63 8.17
CA ASN A 42 -2.89 -3.10 9.53
C ASN A 42 -4.37 -3.09 9.92
N LYS A 43 -5.10 -2.01 9.61
CA LYS A 43 -6.55 -1.91 9.87
C LYS A 43 -7.31 -3.03 9.16
N ARG A 44 -7.06 -3.23 7.86
CA ARG A 44 -7.69 -4.29 7.06
C ARG A 44 -7.41 -5.67 7.66
N LYS A 45 -6.16 -5.93 8.03
CA LYS A 45 -5.72 -7.21 8.63
C LYS A 45 -6.47 -7.49 9.92
N GLU A 46 -6.55 -6.53 10.83
CA GLU A 46 -7.23 -6.70 12.11
C GLU A 46 -8.74 -6.86 11.94
N LEU A 47 -9.35 -6.11 11.02
CA LEU A 47 -10.77 -6.22 10.72
C LEU A 47 -11.14 -7.59 10.13
N ILE A 48 -10.34 -8.12 9.20
CA ILE A 48 -10.51 -9.48 8.69
C ILE A 48 -10.38 -10.50 9.83
N LYS A 49 -9.36 -10.40 10.68
CA LYS A 49 -9.17 -11.32 11.81
C LYS A 49 -10.32 -11.28 12.81
N GLU A 50 -10.85 -10.10 13.11
CA GLU A 50 -11.97 -9.95 14.02
C GLU A 50 -13.21 -10.67 13.49
N LYS A 51 -13.55 -10.46 12.22
CA LYS A 51 -14.67 -11.15 11.57
C LYS A 51 -14.46 -12.66 11.48
N LEU A 52 -13.25 -13.11 11.20
CA LEU A 52 -12.88 -14.53 11.21
C LEU A 52 -13.07 -15.18 12.59
N LYS A 53 -12.63 -14.50 13.66
CA LYS A 53 -12.85 -14.96 15.04
C LYS A 53 -14.35 -15.10 15.35
N GLY A 54 -15.17 -14.14 14.92
CA GLY A 54 -16.63 -14.19 15.11
C GLY A 54 -17.31 -15.37 14.41
N LEU A 55 -16.72 -15.88 13.33
CA LEU A 55 -17.20 -17.05 12.59
C LEU A 55 -16.51 -18.36 13.00
N ASN A 56 -15.57 -18.31 13.95
CA ASN A 56 -14.70 -19.43 14.33
C ASN A 56 -13.93 -20.03 13.13
N ILE A 57 -13.50 -19.18 12.20
CA ILE A 57 -12.71 -19.57 11.01
C ILE A 57 -11.26 -19.10 11.21
N SER A 58 -10.31 -19.97 10.89
CA SER A 58 -8.88 -19.64 10.89
C SER A 58 -8.45 -18.94 9.59
N GLN A 59 -7.32 -18.24 9.64
CA GLN A 59 -6.72 -17.65 8.44
C GLN A 59 -6.38 -18.70 7.36
N GLN A 60 -6.07 -19.93 7.77
CA GLN A 60 -5.77 -21.03 6.85
C GLN A 60 -7.02 -21.50 6.11
N GLU A 61 -8.15 -21.62 6.82
CA GLU A 61 -9.44 -21.96 6.22
C GLU A 61 -9.94 -20.85 5.30
N LEU A 62 -9.76 -19.57 5.66
CA LEU A 62 -10.00 -18.47 4.73
C LEU A 62 -9.15 -18.62 3.46
N GLY A 63 -7.86 -18.92 3.60
CA GLY A 63 -6.98 -19.20 2.47
C GLY A 63 -7.52 -20.31 1.56
N GLN A 64 -8.02 -21.41 2.15
CA GLN A 64 -8.64 -22.50 1.39
C GLN A 64 -9.91 -22.05 0.65
N ILE A 65 -10.77 -21.25 1.28
CA ILE A 65 -11.99 -20.68 0.67
C ILE A 65 -11.64 -19.79 -0.53
N LEU A 66 -10.57 -18.98 -0.41
CA LEU A 66 -10.06 -18.12 -1.47
C LEU A 66 -9.34 -18.90 -2.59
N GLY A 67 -9.06 -20.18 -2.39
CA GLY A 67 -8.33 -21.03 -3.34
C GLY A 67 -6.80 -20.97 -3.19
N HIS A 68 -6.30 -20.35 -2.12
CA HIS A 68 -4.88 -20.26 -1.79
C HIS A 68 -4.44 -21.49 -0.99
N LYS A 69 -3.56 -22.32 -1.56
CA LYS A 69 -3.08 -23.55 -0.92
C LYS A 69 -1.92 -23.32 0.05
N SER A 70 -1.21 -22.20 -0.07
CA SER A 70 0.00 -21.91 0.70
C SER A 70 -0.29 -21.02 1.90
N LYS A 71 0.05 -21.50 3.10
CA LYS A 71 0.01 -20.71 4.34
C LYS A 71 0.92 -19.48 4.26
N THR A 72 2.07 -19.62 3.61
CA THR A 72 3.01 -18.51 3.39
C THR A 72 2.36 -17.44 2.52
N HIS A 73 1.75 -17.82 1.40
CA HIS A 73 1.10 -16.86 0.51
C HIS A 73 -0.06 -16.15 1.21
N MET A 74 -0.88 -16.88 1.98
CA MET A 74 -1.96 -16.27 2.77
C MET A 74 -1.42 -15.30 3.84
N SER A 75 -0.24 -15.56 4.40
CA SER A 75 0.43 -14.63 5.32
C SER A 75 0.92 -13.37 4.59
N GLU A 76 1.50 -13.51 3.40
CA GLU A 76 1.92 -12.37 2.57
C GLU A 76 0.74 -11.46 2.22
N LEU A 77 -0.40 -12.05 1.84
CA LEU A 77 -1.64 -11.34 1.53
C LEU A 77 -2.15 -10.54 2.74
N MET A 78 -2.23 -11.19 3.91
CA MET A 78 -2.68 -10.54 5.14
C MET A 78 -1.74 -9.44 5.64
N ASN A 79 -0.44 -9.57 5.38
CA ASN A 79 0.56 -8.57 5.76
C ASN A 79 0.77 -7.49 4.68
N GLY A 80 0.07 -7.56 3.55
CA GLY A 80 0.20 -6.60 2.46
C GLY A 80 1.52 -6.67 1.69
N ILE A 81 2.28 -7.77 1.82
CA ILE A 81 3.47 -8.05 0.99
C ILE A 81 3.03 -8.39 -0.43
N SER A 82 1.97 -9.19 -0.53
CA SER A 82 1.29 -9.52 -1.78
C SER A 82 -0.11 -8.89 -1.77
N PRO A 83 -0.60 -8.32 -2.87
CA PRO A 83 -1.96 -7.78 -2.93
C PRO A 83 -2.98 -8.92 -3.08
N PHE A 84 -4.12 -8.77 -2.41
CA PHE A 84 -5.29 -9.60 -2.72
C PHE A 84 -5.77 -9.32 -4.15
N SER A 85 -6.20 -10.36 -4.86
CA SER A 85 -6.88 -10.18 -6.14
C SER A 85 -8.27 -9.58 -5.91
N LEU A 86 -8.84 -8.94 -6.94
CA LEU A 86 -10.22 -8.43 -6.86
C LEU A 86 -11.21 -9.54 -6.50
N LYS A 87 -11.01 -10.76 -7.04
CA LYS A 87 -11.83 -11.92 -6.70
C LYS A 87 -11.74 -12.26 -5.22
N ASP A 88 -10.54 -12.22 -4.64
CA ASP A 88 -10.37 -12.46 -3.20
C ASP A 88 -11.13 -11.43 -2.37
N LEU A 89 -11.01 -10.15 -2.74
CA LEU A 89 -11.66 -9.04 -2.04
C LEU A 89 -13.18 -9.14 -2.10
N ILE A 90 -13.74 -9.52 -3.24
CA ILE A 90 -15.19 -9.77 -3.40
C ILE A 90 -15.64 -10.92 -2.49
N ILE A 91 -14.89 -12.03 -2.43
CA ILE A 91 -15.22 -13.16 -1.57
C ILE A 91 -15.15 -12.75 -0.10
N ILE A 92 -14.12 -12.01 0.30
CA ILE A 92 -13.96 -11.49 1.67
C ILE A 92 -15.12 -10.56 2.04
N ASN A 93 -15.48 -9.62 1.16
CA ASN A 93 -16.65 -8.74 1.33
C ASN A 93 -17.93 -9.56 1.55
N TYR A 94 -18.18 -10.54 0.69
CA TYR A 94 -19.40 -11.34 0.76
C TYR A 94 -19.46 -12.24 2.01
N LEU A 95 -18.35 -12.89 2.35
CA LEU A 95 -18.23 -13.85 3.46
C LEU A 95 -18.22 -13.16 4.82
N LEU A 96 -17.43 -12.09 4.97
CA LEU A 96 -17.19 -11.42 6.24
C LEU A 96 -18.05 -10.17 6.45
N LYS A 97 -18.84 -9.76 5.44
CA LYS A 97 -19.69 -8.56 5.45
C LYS A 97 -18.90 -7.29 5.82
N ILE A 98 -17.69 -7.19 5.26
CA ILE A 98 -16.79 -6.04 5.39
C ILE A 98 -17.03 -5.11 4.21
N ASP A 99 -17.09 -3.79 4.43
CA ASP A 99 -17.23 -2.82 3.34
C ASP A 99 -16.04 -2.85 2.38
N MET A 100 -16.28 -2.68 1.08
CA MET A 100 -15.19 -2.70 0.08
C MET A 100 -14.17 -1.57 0.30
N ASN A 101 -14.59 -0.43 0.86
CA ASN A 101 -13.70 0.69 1.17
C ASN A 101 -12.70 0.35 2.29
N ASP A 102 -13.02 -0.61 3.16
CA ASP A 102 -12.10 -1.10 4.20
C ASP A 102 -11.12 -2.17 3.65
N LEU A 103 -11.40 -2.70 2.46
CA LEU A 103 -10.62 -3.77 1.83
C LEU A 103 -9.67 -3.27 0.73
N VAL A 104 -10.05 -2.18 0.05
CA VAL A 104 -9.30 -1.57 -1.06
C VAL A 104 -8.71 -0.22 -0.62
N PRO A 105 -7.40 0.02 -0.85
CA PRO A 105 -6.82 1.33 -0.58
C PRO A 105 -7.38 2.36 -1.57
N VAL A 106 -7.89 3.47 -1.05
CA VAL A 106 -8.38 4.62 -1.84
C VAL A 106 -7.29 5.64 -2.18
N PHE A 107 -6.03 5.24 -2.02
CA PHE A 107 -4.84 6.06 -2.30
C PHE A 107 -3.87 5.27 -3.18
N LEU A 108 -3.03 5.99 -3.91
CA LEU A 108 -2.04 5.40 -4.82
C LEU A 108 -0.67 5.35 -4.17
N SER A 109 0.05 4.24 -4.36
CA SER A 109 1.42 4.10 -3.84
C SER A 109 2.39 5.06 -4.53
N LYS A 110 3.43 5.55 -3.83
CA LYS A 110 4.41 6.50 -4.40
C LYS A 110 4.99 6.01 -5.74
N LYS A 111 5.22 4.70 -5.86
CA LYS A 111 5.70 4.05 -7.09
C LYS A 111 4.70 4.19 -8.25
N GLU A 112 3.41 3.98 -7.99
CA GLU A 112 2.37 4.14 -9.00
C GLU A 112 2.19 5.61 -9.36
N GLN A 113 2.19 6.52 -8.40
CA GLN A 113 2.13 7.95 -8.65
C GLN A 113 3.26 8.39 -9.60
N MET A 114 4.50 7.96 -9.33
CA MET A 114 5.66 8.23 -10.18
C MET A 114 5.50 7.63 -11.58
N ARG A 115 5.11 6.35 -11.68
CA ARG A 115 4.89 5.70 -12.99
C ARG A 115 3.87 6.44 -13.83
N ILE A 116 2.73 6.82 -13.24
CA ILE A 116 1.66 7.52 -13.96
C ILE A 116 2.17 8.91 -14.39
N ARG A 117 2.83 9.66 -13.50
CA ARG A 117 3.40 10.98 -13.81
C ARG A 117 4.36 10.92 -14.99
N THR A 118 5.36 10.04 -14.95
CA THR A 118 6.35 9.87 -16.03
C THR A 118 5.68 9.47 -17.34
N THR A 119 4.63 8.64 -17.28
CA THR A 119 3.88 8.23 -18.49
C THR A 119 3.07 9.38 -19.09
N ILE A 120 2.46 10.24 -18.27
CA ILE A 120 1.70 11.39 -18.79
C ILE A 120 2.64 12.44 -19.38
N GLU A 121 3.79 12.67 -18.74
CA GLU A 121 4.85 13.53 -19.25
C GLU A 121 5.34 13.02 -20.63
N SER A 122 5.54 11.70 -20.79
CA SER A 122 5.97 11.12 -22.07
C SER A 122 4.91 11.15 -23.17
N LEU A 123 3.62 11.06 -22.81
CA LEU A 123 2.51 11.13 -23.77
C LEU A 123 2.22 12.56 -24.25
N ASN A 124 2.83 13.58 -23.63
CA ASN A 124 2.64 15.00 -23.95
C ASN A 124 1.16 15.43 -24.03
N LYS A 125 0.32 14.79 -23.20
CA LYS A 125 -1.12 15.04 -23.10
C LYS A 125 -1.38 16.03 -21.97
N SER A 126 -1.29 17.31 -22.27
CA SER A 126 -1.50 18.42 -21.33
C SER A 126 -2.90 18.46 -20.69
N ASN A 127 -3.88 17.77 -21.28
CA ASN A 127 -5.23 17.61 -20.73
C ASN A 127 -5.32 16.56 -19.61
N LEU A 128 -4.33 15.68 -19.48
CA LEU A 128 -4.25 14.65 -18.44
C LEU A 128 -3.36 15.09 -17.28
N ARG A 129 -3.08 16.40 -17.11
CA ARG A 129 -2.30 16.91 -15.98
C ARG A 129 -2.97 16.46 -14.68
N LEU A 130 -2.42 15.41 -14.08
CA LEU A 130 -2.75 14.99 -12.73
C LEU A 130 -2.55 16.21 -11.85
N ILE A 131 -3.62 16.66 -11.23
CA ILE A 131 -3.54 17.80 -10.34
C ILE A 131 -2.70 17.30 -9.16
N LYS A 132 -1.68 18.04 -8.71
CA LYS A 132 -0.90 17.66 -7.50
C LYS A 132 -1.85 17.32 -6.32
N ALA A 133 -3.02 17.98 -6.28
CA ALA A 133 -4.12 17.74 -5.36
C ALA A 133 -4.71 16.32 -5.40
N ASP A 134 -4.67 15.61 -6.54
CA ASP A 134 -5.25 14.27 -6.69
C ASP A 134 -4.45 13.19 -5.93
N PHE A 135 -3.16 13.46 -5.69
CA PHE A 135 -2.29 12.59 -4.88
C PHE A 135 -2.12 13.09 -3.45
N SER A 136 -2.41 14.38 -3.21
CA SER A 136 -2.33 15.02 -1.90
C SER A 136 -3.74 15.27 -1.32
N LEU A 137 -4.64 14.29 -1.44
CA LEU A 137 -5.86 14.31 -0.63
C LEU A 137 -5.45 14.11 0.83
N VAL A 138 -5.49 15.23 1.53
CA VAL A 138 -5.45 15.43 2.99
C VAL A 138 -6.20 14.29 3.66
#